data_AF-A0A1C3TU23-F1
#
_entry.id   AF-A0A1C3TU23-F1
#
_cell.length_a   1.000
_cell.length_b   1.000
_cell.length_c   1.000
_cell.angle_alpha   90.00
_cell.angle_beta   90.00
_cell.angle_gamma   90.00
#
_symmetry.space_group_name_H-M   'P 1'
#
loop_
_entity.id
_entity.type
_entity.pdbx_description
1 polymer ?
#
loop_
_entity_poly.entity_id
_entity_poly.type
_entity_poly.pdbx_seq_one_letter_code
_entity_poly.pdbx_strand_id
1 'polypeptide(L)'
;MIDWPNILATLAAAAIGGWVAAGVASRQIQASLQVEREKVRQETSKELIEAIDSFVHIAYRHDNEEKRHERQRLRRRILSLMALALPEQFSDTQRHLDMIDRWWWRKQYQPSALPIQGTGFTATNDFFEGVKTRLFRDVFGQRIEFSGESERTDAAPSGN
;
A
#
# COMPACT_ATOMS: atom_id res chain seq x y z
N MET A 1 10.74 -70.55 -2.99
CA MET A 1 11.38 -69.73 -4.06
C MET A 1 10.98 -68.29 -3.78
N ILE A 2 11.92 -67.34 -3.65
CA ILE A 2 11.59 -65.94 -3.36
C ILE A 2 11.00 -65.31 -4.62
N ASP A 3 9.83 -64.68 -4.48
CA ASP A 3 9.08 -64.08 -5.59
C ASP A 3 9.59 -62.66 -5.89
N TRP A 4 10.82 -62.61 -6.39
CA TRP A 4 11.55 -61.39 -6.77
C TRP A 4 10.76 -60.41 -7.68
N PRO A 5 9.92 -60.86 -8.63
CA PRO A 5 9.14 -59.96 -9.47
C PRO A 5 8.16 -59.10 -8.67
N ASN A 6 7.52 -59.69 -7.64
CA ASN A 6 6.52 -59.00 -6.83
C ASN A 6 7.16 -57.96 -5.90
N ILE A 7 8.35 -58.27 -5.36
CA ILE A 7 9.14 -57.35 -4.53
C ILE A 7 9.61 -56.15 -5.36
N LEU A 8 10.12 -56.39 -6.57
CA LEU A 8 10.55 -55.33 -7.48
C LEU A 8 9.37 -54.45 -7.93
N ALA A 9 8.22 -55.03 -8.23
CA ALA A 9 7.01 -54.30 -8.58
C ALA A 9 6.54 -53.39 -7.42
N THR A 10 6.59 -53.89 -6.18
CA THR A 10 6.21 -53.13 -4.98
C THR A 10 7.17 -51.95 -4.72
N LEU A 11 8.48 -52.18 -4.88
CA LEU A 11 9.49 -51.12 -4.76
C LEU A 11 9.33 -50.05 -5.85
N ALA A 12 9.08 -50.45 -7.10
CA ALA A 12 8.84 -49.54 -8.20
C ALA A 12 7.56 -48.71 -7.98
N ALA A 13 6.47 -49.34 -7.53
CA ALA A 13 5.22 -48.66 -7.21
C ALA A 13 5.40 -47.66 -6.05
N ALA A 14 6.14 -48.04 -4.99
CA ALA A 14 6.45 -47.15 -3.88
C ALA A 14 7.32 -45.96 -4.31
N ALA A 15 8.31 -46.18 -5.19
CA ALA A 15 9.13 -45.12 -5.73
C ALA A 15 8.32 -44.12 -6.58
N ILE A 16 7.45 -44.62 -7.47
CA ILE A 16 6.57 -43.78 -8.29
C ILE A 16 5.57 -43.03 -7.40
N GLY A 17 4.97 -43.71 -6.42
CA GLY A 17 4.05 -43.09 -5.45
C GLY A 17 4.73 -41.99 -4.63
N GLY A 18 5.97 -42.23 -4.17
CA GLY A 18 6.78 -41.24 -3.46
C GLY A 18 7.11 -40.02 -4.32
N TRP A 19 7.44 -40.22 -5.60
CA TRP A 19 7.70 -39.12 -6.55
C TRP A 19 6.47 -38.26 -6.81
N VAL A 20 5.31 -38.88 -7.04
CA VAL A 20 4.05 -38.15 -7.26
C VAL A 20 3.65 -37.39 -6.00
N ALA A 21 3.73 -38.02 -4.82
CA ALA A 21 3.42 -37.38 -3.55
C ALA A 21 4.34 -36.18 -3.28
N ALA A 22 5.65 -36.30 -3.53
CA ALA A 22 6.61 -35.20 -3.40
C ALA A 22 6.29 -34.05 -4.37
N GLY A 23 5.91 -34.37 -5.61
CA GLY A 23 5.51 -33.37 -6.60
C GLY A 23 4.24 -32.60 -6.20
N VAL A 24 3.23 -33.30 -5.67
CA VAL A 24 2.00 -32.66 -5.16
C VAL A 24 2.28 -31.82 -3.92
N ALA A 25 3.05 -32.34 -2.96
CA ALA A 25 3.43 -31.62 -1.74
C ALA A 25 4.21 -30.33 -2.07
N SER A 26 5.15 -30.39 -3.02
CA SER A 26 5.90 -29.21 -3.46
C SER A 26 4.99 -28.14 -4.06
N ARG A 27 4.04 -28.53 -4.93
CA ARG A 27 3.05 -27.60 -5.50
C ARG A 27 2.13 -27.01 -4.43
N GLN A 28 1.70 -27.81 -3.46
CA GLN A 28 0.87 -27.36 -2.36
C GLN A 28 1.61 -26.36 -1.47
N ILE A 29 2.89 -26.61 -1.16
CA ILE A 29 3.73 -25.68 -0.40
C ILE A 29 3.89 -24.36 -1.16
N GLN A 30 4.16 -24.40 -2.46
CA GLN A 30 4.29 -23.20 -3.29
C GLN A 30 2.99 -22.38 -3.32
N ALA A 31 1.84 -23.04 -3.49
CA ALA A 31 0.54 -22.39 -3.45
C ALA A 31 0.27 -21.74 -2.09
N SER A 32 0.57 -22.43 -0.99
CA SER A 32 0.44 -21.88 0.37
C SER A 32 1.32 -20.65 0.60
N LEU A 33 2.58 -20.68 0.15
CA LEU A 33 3.49 -19.54 0.26
C LEU A 33 3.02 -18.34 -0.57
N GLN A 34 2.43 -18.57 -1.74
CA GLN A 34 1.85 -17.51 -2.55
C GLN A 34 0.65 -16.86 -1.86
N VAL A 35 -0.24 -17.68 -1.29
CA VAL A 35 -1.40 -17.18 -0.53
C VAL A 35 -0.95 -16.38 0.70
N GLU A 36 0.07 -16.85 1.41
CA GLU A 36 0.59 -16.14 2.58
C GLU A 36 1.23 -14.80 2.19
N ARG A 37 2.03 -14.77 1.12
CA ARG A 37 2.61 -13.52 0.59
C ARG A 37 1.54 -12.52 0.18
N GLU A 38 0.49 -12.99 -0.47
CA GLU A 38 -0.62 -12.14 -0.91
C GLU A 38 -1.39 -11.57 0.30
N LYS A 39 -1.63 -12.39 1.33
CA LYS A 39 -2.23 -11.92 2.60
C LYS A 39 -1.38 -10.85 3.27
N VAL A 40 -0.09 -11.10 3.44
CA VAL A 40 0.84 -10.12 4.03
C VAL A 40 0.87 -8.83 3.23
N ARG A 41 0.83 -8.92 1.89
CA ARG A 41 0.78 -7.76 1.00
C ARG A 41 -0.51 -6.95 1.19
N GLN A 42 -1.66 -7.61 1.29
CA GLN A 42 -2.95 -6.97 1.53
C GLN A 42 -3.01 -6.32 2.91
N GLU A 43 -2.51 -6.99 3.96
CA GLU A 43 -2.44 -6.45 5.32
C GLU A 43 -1.54 -5.21 5.39
N THR A 44 -0.33 -5.30 4.82
CA THR A 44 0.62 -4.18 4.73
C THR A 44 0.00 -2.99 3.99
N SER A 45 -0.74 -3.26 2.90
CA SER A 45 -1.40 -2.23 2.11
C SER A 45 -2.56 -1.58 2.87
N LYS A 46 -3.31 -2.34 3.68
CA LYS A 46 -4.35 -1.80 4.56
C LYS A 46 -3.76 -0.89 5.63
N GLU A 47 -2.67 -1.31 6.27
CA GLU A 47 -1.96 -0.47 7.25
C GLU A 47 -1.41 0.81 6.62
N LEU A 48 -0.96 0.74 5.36
CA LEU A 48 -0.48 1.91 4.62
C LEU A 48 -1.61 2.93 4.42
N ILE A 49 -2.79 2.46 4.01
CA ILE A 49 -3.97 3.31 3.84
C ILE A 49 -4.35 4.00 5.16
N GLU A 50 -4.40 3.25 6.26
CA GLU A 50 -4.72 3.80 7.58
C GLU A 50 -3.69 4.85 8.05
N ALA A 51 -2.40 4.58 7.83
CA ALA A 51 -1.33 5.51 8.16
C ALA A 51 -1.41 6.80 7.32
N ILE A 52 -1.75 6.67 6.03
CA ILE A 52 -1.97 7.79 5.11
C ILE A 52 -3.15 8.65 5.59
N ASP A 53 -4.31 8.04 5.85
CA ASP A 53 -5.51 8.79 6.27
C ASP A 53 -5.27 9.50 7.61
N SER A 54 -4.61 8.81 8.55
CA SER A 54 -4.19 9.40 9.82
C SER A 54 -3.26 10.58 9.61
N PHE A 55 -2.29 10.45 8.71
CA PHE A 55 -1.32 11.51 8.43
C PHE A 55 -2.00 12.73 7.81
N VAL A 56 -2.83 12.54 6.78
CA VAL A 56 -3.58 13.62 6.11
C VAL A 56 -4.43 14.39 7.13
N HIS A 57 -5.06 13.69 8.06
CA HIS A 57 -5.89 14.29 9.10
C HIS A 57 -5.12 15.24 10.03
N ILE A 58 -3.86 14.93 10.34
CA ILE A 58 -3.04 15.70 11.28
C ILE A 58 -2.00 16.62 10.60
N ALA A 59 -1.70 16.41 9.32
CA ALA A 59 -0.57 17.01 8.62
C ALA A 59 -0.55 18.54 8.70
N TYR A 60 -1.72 19.17 8.69
CA TYR A 60 -1.87 20.63 8.65
C TYR A 60 -2.56 21.24 9.88
N ARG A 61 -2.83 20.42 10.91
CA ARG A 61 -3.44 20.88 12.17
C ARG A 61 -2.41 21.59 13.06
N HIS A 62 -2.90 22.36 14.04
CA HIS A 62 -2.10 23.21 14.94
C HIS A 62 -0.78 22.56 15.40
N ASP A 63 0.26 23.38 15.47
CA ASP A 63 1.60 22.92 15.83
C ASP A 63 1.77 22.88 17.34
N ASN A 64 1.59 21.69 17.91
CA ASN A 64 2.08 21.37 19.25
C ASN A 64 3.14 20.26 19.13
N GLU A 65 3.99 20.14 20.14
CA GLU A 65 5.11 19.19 20.15
C GLU A 65 4.64 17.74 19.94
N GLU A 66 3.52 17.38 20.58
CA GLU A 66 2.86 16.07 20.43
C GLU A 66 2.49 15.76 18.97
N LYS A 67 1.76 16.65 18.28
CA LYS A 67 1.37 16.45 16.88
C LYS A 67 2.57 16.49 15.96
N ARG A 68 3.62 17.24 16.28
CA ARG A 68 4.86 17.22 15.52
C ARG A 68 5.52 15.84 15.59
N HIS A 69 5.63 15.26 16.78
CA HIS A 69 6.14 13.89 16.95
C HIS A 69 5.25 12.86 16.26
N GLU A 70 3.93 13.01 16.35
CA GLU A 70 2.96 12.14 15.68
C GLU A 70 3.10 12.19 14.16
N ARG A 71 3.19 13.39 13.56
CA ARG A 71 3.46 13.57 12.12
C ARG A 71 4.75 12.87 11.70
N GLN A 72 5.83 13.00 12.48
CA GLN A 72 7.12 12.36 12.19
C GLN A 72 7.06 10.82 12.36
N ARG A 73 6.26 10.32 13.30
CA ARG A 73 5.99 8.88 13.45
C ARG A 73 5.22 8.35 12.23
N LEU A 74 4.15 9.00 11.83
CA LEU A 74 3.33 8.61 10.68
C LEU A 74 4.12 8.72 9.37
N ARG A 75 4.91 9.79 9.18
CA ARG A 75 5.85 9.93 8.05
C ARG A 75 6.75 8.70 7.91
N ARG A 76 7.41 8.28 9.00
CA ARG A 76 8.28 7.09 8.99
C ARG A 76 7.49 5.83 8.70
N ARG A 77 6.31 5.66 9.31
CA ARG A 77 5.44 4.49 9.08
C ARG A 77 5.01 4.39 7.62
N ILE A 78 4.56 5.50 7.01
CA ILE A 78 4.19 5.56 5.59
C ILE A 78 5.37 5.15 4.72
N LEU A 79 6.56 5.69 4.94
CA LEU A 79 7.75 5.34 4.15
C LEU A 79 8.12 3.85 4.28
N SER A 80 8.10 3.29 5.49
CA SER A 80 8.37 1.88 5.71
C SER A 80 7.35 0.98 5.01
N LEU A 81 6.05 1.30 5.12
CA LEU A 81 4.99 0.53 4.48
C LEU A 81 5.00 0.69 2.96
N MET A 82 5.32 1.89 2.46
CA MET A 82 5.46 2.16 1.02
C MET A 82 6.57 1.31 0.41
N ALA A 83 7.73 1.21 1.08
CA ALA A 83 8.83 0.37 0.61
C ALA A 83 8.46 -1.12 0.50
N LEU A 84 7.50 -1.58 1.31
CA LEU A 84 7.04 -2.97 1.31
C LEU A 84 5.88 -3.23 0.33
N ALA A 85 4.96 -2.27 0.19
CA ALA A 85 3.73 -2.45 -0.59
C ALA A 85 3.81 -1.90 -2.03
N LEU A 86 4.47 -0.75 -2.23
CA LEU A 86 4.60 -0.04 -3.51
C LEU A 86 5.98 0.64 -3.62
N PRO A 87 7.08 -0.15 -3.73
CA PRO A 87 8.43 0.40 -3.75
C PRO A 87 8.66 1.39 -4.91
N GLU A 88 7.96 1.24 -6.03
CA GLU A 88 8.03 2.15 -7.17
C GLU A 88 7.47 3.55 -6.88
N GLN A 89 6.61 3.72 -5.88
CA GLN A 89 6.10 5.04 -5.45
C GLN A 89 6.88 5.64 -4.28
N PHE A 90 7.87 4.93 -3.74
CA PHE A 90 8.61 5.34 -2.55
C PHE A 90 9.23 6.73 -2.71
N SER A 91 9.96 6.96 -3.80
CA SER A 91 10.68 8.22 -4.05
C SER A 91 9.75 9.42 -4.21
N ASP A 92 8.59 9.24 -4.86
CA ASP A 92 7.61 10.32 -5.04
C ASP A 92 6.91 10.63 -3.71
N THR A 93 6.57 9.60 -2.93
CA THR A 93 5.99 9.74 -1.59
C THR A 93 6.94 10.45 -0.64
N GLN A 94 8.21 10.05 -0.63
CA GLN A 94 9.25 10.71 0.17
C GLN A 94 9.39 12.18 -0.21
N ARG A 95 9.46 12.48 -1.51
CA ARG A 95 9.56 13.87 -2.00
C ARG A 95 8.36 14.70 -1.54
N HIS A 96 7.14 14.16 -1.61
CA HIS A 96 5.94 14.86 -1.16
C HIS A 96 5.99 15.11 0.36
N LEU A 97 6.33 14.11 1.17
CA LEU A 97 6.48 14.27 2.62
C LEU A 97 7.55 15.31 2.99
N ASP A 98 8.68 15.33 2.29
CA ASP A 98 9.74 16.34 2.48
C ASP A 98 9.30 17.76 2.08
N MET A 99 8.34 17.90 1.17
CA MET A 99 7.71 19.20 0.87
C MET A 99 6.85 19.69 2.04
N ILE A 100 6.12 18.78 2.70
CA ILE A 100 5.30 19.10 3.89
C ILE A 100 6.18 19.55 5.05
N ASP A 101 7.30 18.87 5.30
CA ASP A 101 8.26 19.25 6.34
C ASP A 101 8.85 20.65 6.08
N ARG A 102 9.21 20.92 4.81
CA ARG A 102 9.68 22.26 4.40
C ARG A 102 8.60 23.32 4.55
N TRP A 103 7.34 22.99 4.28
CA TRP A 103 6.21 23.91 4.47
C TRP A 103 6.05 24.28 5.95
N TRP A 104 6.11 23.29 6.84
CA TRP A 104 6.06 23.53 8.29
C TRP A 104 7.20 24.41 8.78
N TRP A 105 8.42 24.13 8.34
CA TRP A 105 9.59 24.94 8.69
C TRP A 105 9.43 26.40 8.23
N ARG A 106 8.97 26.64 6.99
CA ARG A 106 8.72 28.00 6.51
C ARG A 106 7.59 28.68 7.28
N LYS A 107 6.50 27.98 7.57
CA LYS A 107 5.39 28.52 8.35
C LYS A 107 5.83 29.02 9.73
N GLN A 108 6.77 28.31 10.36
CA GLN A 108 7.28 28.65 11.69
C GLN A 108 8.35 29.75 11.69
N TYR A 109 9.32 29.68 10.76
CA TYR A 109 10.53 30.50 10.81
C TYR A 109 10.61 31.57 9.71
N GLN A 110 9.79 31.48 8.66
CA GLN A 110 9.76 32.40 7.52
C GLN A 110 8.32 32.66 7.04
N PRO A 111 7.45 33.25 7.87
CA PRO A 111 6.03 33.39 7.57
C PRO A 111 5.72 34.31 6.36
N SER A 112 6.67 35.16 5.96
CA SER A 112 6.59 36.01 4.76
C SER A 112 7.08 35.34 3.48
N ALA A 113 7.58 34.09 3.54
CA ALA A 113 8.02 33.36 2.36
C ALA A 113 6.84 32.95 1.47
N LEU A 114 7.08 32.90 0.16
CA LEU A 114 6.08 32.43 -0.80
C LEU A 114 5.60 31.00 -0.45
N PRO A 115 4.29 30.72 -0.64
CA PRO A 115 3.72 29.41 -0.35
C PRO A 115 4.39 28.33 -1.22
N ILE A 116 4.63 27.17 -0.61
CA ILE A 116 5.15 26.01 -1.35
C ILE A 116 3.99 25.42 -2.16
N GLN A 117 4.11 25.42 -3.49
CA GLN A 117 3.10 24.81 -4.37
C GLN A 117 3.00 23.30 -4.12
N GLY A 118 1.79 22.74 -4.26
CA GLY A 118 1.54 21.32 -4.01
C GLY A 118 1.58 20.93 -2.52
N THR A 119 1.44 21.89 -1.62
CA THR A 119 1.30 21.65 -0.17
C THR A 119 -0.01 22.25 0.34
N GLY A 120 -0.57 21.67 1.39
CA GLY A 120 -1.88 22.00 1.94
C GLY A 120 -2.75 20.76 2.03
N PHE A 121 -3.80 20.81 2.85
CA PHE A 121 -4.65 19.65 3.11
C PHE A 121 -5.17 19.01 1.82
N THR A 122 -5.77 19.80 0.93
CA THR A 122 -6.32 19.33 -0.34
C THR A 122 -5.24 18.71 -1.23
N ALA A 123 -4.14 19.43 -1.49
CA ALA A 123 -3.07 18.93 -2.36
C ALA A 123 -2.42 17.63 -1.83
N THR A 124 -2.28 17.50 -0.51
CA THR A 124 -1.77 16.28 0.11
C THR A 124 -2.79 15.15 0.08
N ASN A 125 -4.08 15.45 0.28
CA ASN A 125 -5.15 14.47 0.13
C ASN A 125 -5.19 13.93 -1.31
N ASP A 126 -5.20 14.80 -2.32
CA ASP A 126 -5.25 14.42 -3.74
C ASP A 126 -4.04 13.55 -4.14
N PHE A 127 -2.84 13.91 -3.66
CA PHE A 127 -1.64 13.10 -3.86
C PHE A 127 -1.83 11.68 -3.31
N PHE A 128 -2.27 11.57 -2.05
CA PHE A 128 -2.46 10.29 -1.39
C PHE A 128 -3.68 9.51 -1.89
N GLU A 129 -4.70 10.17 -2.44
CA GLU A 129 -5.81 9.52 -3.14
C GLU A 129 -5.33 8.83 -4.42
N GLY A 130 -4.38 9.42 -5.14
CA GLY A 130 -3.70 8.75 -6.25
C GLY A 130 -2.94 7.49 -5.82
N VAL A 131 -2.26 7.55 -4.67
CA VAL A 131 -1.59 6.39 -4.05
C VAL A 131 -2.62 5.32 -3.66
N LYS A 132 -3.70 5.69 -2.97
CA LYS A 132 -4.78 4.77 -2.56
C LYS A 132 -5.43 4.11 -3.78
N THR A 133 -5.77 4.88 -4.80
CA THR A 133 -6.35 4.37 -6.06
C THR A 133 -5.45 3.29 -6.68
N ARG A 134 -4.12 3.51 -6.69
CA ARG A 134 -3.16 2.52 -7.17
C ARG A 134 -3.12 1.27 -6.30
N LEU A 135 -3.10 1.40 -4.97
CA LEU A 135 -3.16 0.26 -4.03
C LEU A 135 -4.41 -0.59 -4.26
N PHE A 136 -5.59 0.04 -4.37
CA PHE A 136 -6.84 -0.68 -4.62
C PHE A 136 -6.80 -1.47 -5.92
N ARG A 137 -6.23 -0.89 -6.97
CA ARG A 137 -6.10 -1.58 -8.26
C ARG A 137 -5.09 -2.71 -8.22
N ASP A 138 -3.89 -2.47 -7.69
CA ASP A 138 -2.73 -3.35 -7.86
C ASP A 138 -2.61 -4.43 -6.76
N VAL A 139 -3.28 -4.24 -5.62
CA VAL A 139 -3.27 -5.16 -4.47
C VAL A 139 -4.65 -5.78 -4.24
N PHE A 140 -5.72 -4.98 -4.31
CA PHE A 140 -7.07 -5.46 -4.00
C PHE A 140 -7.88 -5.84 -5.24
N GLY A 141 -7.38 -5.56 -6.45
CA GLY A 141 -8.08 -5.82 -7.71
C GLY A 141 -9.36 -4.98 -7.89
N GLN A 142 -9.53 -3.92 -7.10
CA GLN A 142 -10.69 -3.05 -7.10
C GLN A 142 -10.36 -1.74 -7.79
N ARG A 143 -11.25 -1.27 -8.68
CA ARG A 143 -11.15 0.08 -9.25
C ARG A 143 -12.01 1.00 -8.41
N ILE A 144 -11.35 1.80 -7.57
CA ILE A 144 -11.98 2.85 -6.79
C ILE A 144 -11.29 4.16 -7.16
N GLU A 145 -12.07 5.13 -7.60
CA GLU A 145 -11.61 6.50 -7.82
C GLU A 145 -11.98 7.31 -6.58
N PHE A 146 -10.96 7.76 -5.85
CA PHE A 146 -11.16 8.65 -4.69
C PHE A 146 -11.27 10.11 -5.11
N SER A 147 -10.74 10.45 -6.30
CA SER A 147 -10.83 11.79 -6.88
C SER A 147 -12.23 12.06 -7.41
N GLY A 148 -13.05 12.75 -6.63
CA GLY A 148 -14.37 13.22 -7.04
C GLY A 148 -14.43 14.74 -7.16
N GLU A 149 -14.25 15.27 -8.36
CA GLU A 149 -15.12 16.38 -8.78
C GLU A 149 -16.55 15.81 -8.89
N SER A 150 -17.35 16.05 -7.88
CA SER A 150 -18.81 16.10 -8.03
C SER A 150 -19.27 17.45 -7.49
N GLU A 151 -18.74 18.50 -8.11
CA GLU A 151 -19.47 19.75 -8.24
C GLU A 151 -20.68 19.44 -9.11
N ARG A 152 -21.78 19.02 -8.47
CA ARG A 152 -23.09 19.00 -9.12
C ARG A 152 -23.53 20.46 -9.24
N THR A 153 -23.05 21.12 -10.29
CA THR A 153 -23.73 22.28 -10.84
C THR A 153 -25.11 21.82 -11.30
N ASP A 154 -26.11 21.93 -10.42
CA ASP A 154 -27.50 22.09 -10.86
C ASP A 154 -27.65 23.51 -11.44
N ALA A 155 -26.92 23.76 -12.53
CA ALA A 155 -27.24 24.80 -13.48
C ALA A 155 -28.23 24.18 -14.47
N ALA A 156 -29.51 24.22 -14.13
CA ALA A 156 -30.54 24.11 -15.16
C ALA A 156 -30.61 25.45 -15.91
N PRO A 157 -30.59 25.44 -17.25
CA PRO A 157 -30.77 26.63 -18.06
C PRO A 157 -32.23 27.11 -18.02
N SER A 158 -32.40 28.41 -18.27
CA SER A 158 -33.67 29.11 -18.46
C SER A 158 -34.51 28.59 -19.64
N GLY A 159 -35.86 28.67 -19.50
CA GLY A 159 -36.88 28.54 -20.55
C GLY A 159 -37.99 27.55 -20.17
N ASN A 160 -39.28 27.88 -20.02
CA ASN A 160 -40.12 28.99 -20.51
C ASN A 160 -40.96 29.60 -19.38
#